data_AF-A0A2H5Q7S7-F1
#
_entry.id   AF-A0A2H5Q7S7-F1
#
_cell.length_a   1.000
_cell.length_b   1.000
_cell.length_c   1.000
_cell.angle_alpha   90.00
_cell.angle_beta   90.00
_cell.angle_gamma   90.00
#
_symmetry.space_group_name_H-M   'P 1'
#
loop_
_entity.id
_entity.type
_entity.pdbx_description
1 polymer ?
#
loop_
_entity_poly.entity_id
_entity_poly.type
_entity_poly.pdbx_seq_one_letter_code
_entity_poly.pdbx_strand_id
1 'polypeptide(L)'
;MDWSRVCMAKALDKATADGHNVDTGLKAIGLTNQRETTVLWSKSTGCPLYNAIVWMDARNSSEIGEGITWGKTHFLEAVGLPISTCFTAVKLLWMMENVDVVKEAIKKGMPCLEL
;
A
#
# COMPACT_ATOMS: atom_id res chain seq x y z
N MET A 1 2.44 1.87 -17.03
CA MET A 1 3.36 0.71 -16.88
C MET A 1 2.71 -0.26 -15.91
N ASP A 2 2.61 -1.54 -16.23
CA ASP A 2 1.88 -2.53 -15.43
C ASP A 2 2.87 -3.35 -14.57
N TRP A 3 3.04 -2.95 -13.31
CA TRP A 3 4.00 -3.57 -12.38
C TRP A 3 3.67 -5.02 -12.06
N SER A 4 2.39 -5.39 -12.08
CA SER A 4 1.95 -6.77 -11.85
C SER A 4 2.54 -7.69 -12.91
N ARG A 5 2.53 -7.29 -14.19
CA ARG A 5 3.13 -8.05 -15.29
C ARG A 5 4.64 -8.22 -15.12
N VAL A 6 5.34 -7.19 -14.67
CA VAL A 6 6.79 -7.26 -14.44
C VAL A 6 7.10 -8.25 -13.32
N CYS A 7 6.35 -8.20 -12.22
CA CYS A 7 6.50 -9.15 -11.12
C CYS A 7 6.18 -10.58 -11.56
N MET A 8 5.09 -10.78 -12.31
CA MET A 8 4.71 -12.08 -12.84
C MET A 8 5.79 -12.62 -13.79
N ALA A 9 6.26 -11.82 -14.74
CA ALA A 9 7.30 -12.24 -15.68
C ALA A 9 8.57 -12.70 -14.95
N LYS A 10 9.05 -11.91 -13.99
CA LYS A 10 10.23 -12.29 -13.19
C LYS A 10 10.02 -13.55 -12.35
N ALA A 11 8.81 -13.75 -11.83
CA ALA A 11 8.48 -14.97 -11.09
C ALA A 11 8.48 -16.20 -12.02
N LEU A 12 7.95 -16.06 -13.24
CA LEU A 12 7.98 -17.11 -14.25
C LEU A 12 9.41 -17.41 -14.72
N ASP A 13 10.23 -16.39 -14.97
CA ASP A 13 11.64 -16.55 -15.34
C ASP A 13 12.39 -17.36 -14.28
N LYS A 14 12.16 -17.04 -13.00
CA LYS A 14 12.74 -17.78 -11.88
C LYS A 14 12.21 -19.22 -11.82
N ALA A 15 10.91 -19.44 -11.97
CA ALA A 15 10.33 -20.77 -11.94
C ALA A 15 10.88 -21.67 -13.07
N THR A 16 11.07 -21.11 -14.27
CA THR A 16 11.72 -21.80 -15.39
C THR A 16 13.18 -22.14 -15.07
N ALA A 17 13.93 -21.20 -14.49
CA ALA A 17 15.32 -21.43 -14.07
C ALA A 17 15.43 -22.50 -12.97
N ASP A 18 14.44 -22.59 -12.09
CA ASP A 18 14.34 -23.63 -11.05
C ASP A 18 13.84 -24.99 -11.60
N GLY A 19 13.57 -25.08 -12.92
CA GLY A 19 13.22 -26.33 -13.62
C GLY A 19 11.72 -26.67 -13.66
N HIS A 20 10.84 -25.73 -13.32
CA HIS A 20 9.39 -25.95 -13.38
C HIS A 20 8.86 -25.88 -14.83
N ASN A 21 7.86 -26.71 -15.16
CA ASN A 21 7.17 -26.66 -16.46
C ASN A 21 6.20 -25.47 -16.54
N VAL A 22 6.74 -24.30 -16.84
CA VAL A 22 5.95 -23.07 -16.99
C VAL A 22 5.14 -23.08 -18.30
N ASP A 23 5.77 -23.42 -19.43
CA ASP A 23 5.18 -23.23 -20.77
C ASP A 23 3.87 -23.98 -21.01
N THR A 24 3.75 -25.20 -20.46
CA THR A 24 2.57 -26.06 -20.66
C THR A 24 1.88 -26.47 -19.37
N GLY A 25 2.58 -26.34 -18.23
CA GLY A 25 2.11 -26.77 -16.92
C GLY A 25 1.44 -25.68 -16.09
N LEU A 26 1.68 -24.39 -16.39
CA LEU A 26 1.12 -23.28 -15.60
C LEU A 26 -0.41 -23.20 -15.73
N LYS A 27 -1.13 -23.29 -14.60
CA LYS A 27 -2.61 -23.20 -14.57
C LYS A 27 -3.13 -21.88 -14.02
N ALA A 28 -2.40 -21.26 -13.08
CA ALA A 28 -2.80 -20.01 -12.44
C ALA A 28 -1.58 -19.30 -11.84
N ILE A 29 -1.73 -18.01 -11.56
CA ILE A 29 -0.78 -17.20 -10.80
C ILE A 29 -1.52 -16.66 -9.57
N GLY A 30 -0.99 -16.96 -8.39
CA GLY A 30 -1.43 -16.35 -7.14
C GLY A 30 -0.60 -15.11 -6.84
N LEU A 31 -1.25 -13.98 -6.57
CA LEU A 31 -0.59 -12.76 -6.11
C LEU A 31 -0.81 -12.62 -4.60
N THR A 32 0.26 -12.30 -3.89
CA THR A 32 0.21 -11.97 -2.46
C THR A 32 1.12 -10.78 -2.21
N ASN A 33 0.71 -9.91 -1.30
CA ASN A 33 1.43 -8.68 -0.96
C ASN A 33 1.60 -8.56 0.56
N GLN A 34 2.55 -7.72 0.94
CA GLN A 34 2.68 -7.29 2.33
C GLN A 34 1.49 -6.39 2.65
N ARG A 35 0.64 -6.86 3.55
CA ARG A 35 -0.55 -6.10 3.97
C ARG A 35 -0.16 -4.75 4.59
N GLU A 36 -1.12 -3.83 4.60
CA GLU A 36 -1.04 -2.50 5.23
C GLU A 36 0.03 -1.53 4.68
N THR A 37 0.85 -1.94 3.71
CA THR A 37 1.77 -1.04 3.01
C THR A 37 0.98 -0.11 2.11
N THR A 38 1.19 1.19 2.23
CA THR A 38 0.37 2.19 1.52
C THR A 38 1.13 2.80 0.35
N VAL A 39 0.54 2.74 -0.84
CA VAL A 39 1.07 3.35 -2.06
C VAL A 39 0.04 4.29 -2.67
N LEU A 40 0.49 5.48 -3.06
CA LEU A 40 -0.30 6.46 -3.82
C LEU A 40 0.34 6.72 -5.17
N TRP A 41 -0.46 6.72 -6.23
CA TRP A 41 -0.01 7.06 -7.58
C TRP A 41 -1.04 7.92 -8.30
N SER A 42 -0.58 8.59 -9.36
CA SER A 42 -1.44 9.35 -10.26
C SER A 42 -2.16 8.40 -11.21
N LYS A 43 -3.50 8.43 -11.21
CA LYS A 43 -4.32 7.60 -12.10
C LYS A 43 -4.01 7.81 -13.60
N SER A 44 -3.67 9.04 -13.98
CA SER A 44 -3.43 9.41 -15.37
C SER A 44 -2.05 8.97 -15.88
N THR A 45 -1.03 8.99 -15.02
CA THR A 45 0.35 8.69 -15.43
C THR A 45 0.83 7.30 -15.01
N GLY A 46 0.23 6.72 -13.96
CA GLY A 46 0.74 5.52 -13.32
C GLY A 46 2.00 5.75 -12.47
N CYS A 47 2.44 7.01 -12.32
CA CYS A 47 3.64 7.34 -11.56
C CYS A 47 3.33 7.46 -10.06
N PRO A 48 4.22 6.96 -9.18
CA PRO A 48 4.06 7.09 -7.74
C PRO A 48 4.11 8.57 -7.34
N LEU A 49 3.25 8.95 -6.40
CA LEU A 49 3.22 10.29 -5.82
C LEU A 49 4.21 10.42 -4.66
N TYR A 50 4.52 9.32 -3.99
CA TYR A 50 5.47 9.28 -2.89
C TYR A 50 6.02 7.85 -2.74
N ASN A 51 7.07 7.69 -1.94
CA ASN A 51 7.55 6.38 -1.56
C ASN A 51 6.45 5.60 -0.81
N ALA A 52 6.44 4.28 -0.98
CA ALA A 52 5.56 3.40 -0.22
C ALA A 52 5.83 3.56 1.29
N ILE A 53 4.78 3.73 2.09
CA ILE A 53 4.89 3.69 3.55
C ILE A 53 4.59 2.25 3.99
N VAL A 54 5.65 1.55 4.38
CA VAL A 54 5.61 0.13 4.74
C VAL A 54 4.84 -0.11 6.04
N TRP A 55 4.34 -1.32 6.24
CA TRP A 55 3.54 -1.68 7.41
C TRP A 55 4.25 -1.48 8.76
N MET A 56 5.58 -1.63 8.81
CA MET A 56 6.42 -1.41 9.99
C MET A 56 6.67 0.07 10.31
N ASP A 57 6.27 0.98 9.44
CA ASP A 57 6.54 2.40 9.63
C ASP A 57 5.81 2.92 10.87
N ALA A 58 6.57 3.53 11.77
CA ALA A 58 6.09 4.04 13.05
C ALA A 58 6.16 5.58 13.13
N ARG A 59 6.23 6.28 11.99
CA ARG A 59 6.34 7.75 11.95
C ARG A 59 5.19 8.46 12.67
N ASN A 60 4.02 7.83 12.69
CA ASN A 60 2.80 8.34 13.34
C ASN A 60 2.67 7.91 14.81
N SER A 61 3.72 7.34 15.41
CA SER A 61 3.66 6.80 16.77
C SER A 61 3.37 7.88 17.82
N SER A 62 3.92 9.09 17.65
CA SER A 62 3.64 10.27 18.48
C SER A 62 2.17 10.67 18.42
N GLU A 63 1.63 10.84 17.21
CA GLU A 63 0.26 11.31 16.96
C GLU A 63 -0.77 10.28 17.45
N ILE A 64 -0.45 8.99 17.36
CA ILE A 64 -1.27 7.91 17.93
C ILE A 64 -1.12 7.86 19.47
N GLY A 65 0.06 8.19 19.99
CA GLY A 65 0.41 8.17 21.41
C GLY A 65 -0.20 9.32 22.22
N GLU A 66 -0.18 10.53 21.66
CA GLU A 66 -0.78 11.76 22.22
C GLU A 66 -2.32 11.70 22.28
N GLY A 67 -2.90 10.65 21.70
CA GLY A 67 -4.33 10.40 21.70
C GLY A 67 -4.93 10.99 20.44
N ILE A 68 -5.25 10.11 19.50
CA ILE A 68 -6.19 10.43 18.43
C ILE A 68 -7.46 10.95 19.12
N THR A 69 -8.03 12.04 18.64
CA THR A 69 -9.20 12.72 19.24
C THR A 69 -10.36 11.78 19.59
N TRP A 70 -10.49 10.67 18.87
CA TRP A 70 -11.54 9.67 19.01
C TRP A 70 -11.20 8.52 19.98
N GLY A 71 -9.94 8.39 20.40
CA GLY A 71 -9.41 7.27 21.19
C GLY A 71 -8.99 6.06 20.35
N LYS A 72 -8.05 5.26 20.87
CA LYS A 72 -7.47 4.10 20.15
C LYS A 72 -8.48 2.99 19.85
N THR A 73 -9.56 2.87 20.62
CA THR A 73 -10.56 1.81 20.48
C THR A 73 -11.78 2.23 19.67
N HIS A 74 -11.82 3.47 19.15
CA HIS A 74 -13.00 4.02 18.48
C HIS A 74 -13.54 3.12 17.36
N PHE A 75 -12.66 2.51 16.57
CA PHE A 75 -13.03 1.64 15.44
C PHE A 75 -13.03 0.15 15.78
N LEU A 76 -12.79 -0.24 17.04
CA LEU A 76 -12.59 -1.63 17.41
C LEU A 76 -13.79 -2.52 17.02
N GLU A 77 -15.02 -2.04 17.22
CA GLU A 77 -16.24 -2.77 16.85
C GLU A 77 -16.41 -2.92 15.33
N ALA A 78 -15.96 -1.93 14.56
CA ALA A 78 -16.14 -1.91 13.11
C ALA A 78 -15.05 -2.69 12.35
N VAL A 79 -13.79 -2.60 12.81
CA VAL A 79 -12.63 -3.16 12.09
C VAL A 79 -11.86 -4.24 12.86
N GLY A 80 -12.28 -4.55 14.09
CA GLY A 80 -11.72 -5.65 14.89
C GLY A 80 -10.33 -5.39 15.48
N LEU A 81 -9.76 -4.20 15.27
CA LEU A 81 -8.41 -3.85 15.72
C LEU A 81 -8.39 -2.40 16.27
N PRO A 82 -7.62 -2.14 17.36
CA PRO A 82 -7.41 -0.78 17.84
C PRO A 82 -6.48 -0.01 16.90
N ILE A 83 -6.63 1.31 16.86
CA ILE A 83 -5.82 2.17 16.01
C ILE A 83 -4.34 2.05 16.37
N SER A 84 -3.54 1.75 15.34
CA SER A 84 -2.09 1.56 15.44
C SER A 84 -1.38 2.17 14.24
N THR A 85 -0.05 2.30 14.32
CA THR A 85 0.80 2.81 13.23
C THR A 85 0.72 1.93 11.97
N CYS A 86 0.35 0.66 12.14
CA CYS A 86 0.18 -0.26 11.03
C CYS A 86 -1.00 0.12 10.14
N PHE A 87 -1.98 0.91 10.57
CA PHE A 87 -3.17 1.16 9.76
C PHE A 87 -2.88 2.07 8.56
N THR A 88 -3.31 1.63 7.38
CA THR A 88 -3.20 2.41 6.13
C THR A 88 -3.85 3.78 6.24
N ALA A 89 -4.98 3.89 6.94
CA ALA A 89 -5.68 5.16 7.13
C ALA A 89 -4.77 6.23 7.76
N VAL A 90 -3.97 5.85 8.74
CA VAL A 90 -3.05 6.78 9.43
C VAL A 90 -1.91 7.20 8.51
N LYS A 91 -1.37 6.27 7.71
CA LYS A 91 -0.33 6.55 6.71
C LYS A 91 -0.84 7.47 5.61
N LEU A 92 -2.08 7.27 5.18
CA LEU A 92 -2.73 8.14 4.21
C LEU A 92 -2.87 9.55 4.75
N LEU A 93 -3.43 9.73 5.96
CA LEU A 93 -3.55 11.04 6.60
C LEU A 93 -2.20 11.75 6.70
N TRP A 94 -1.16 11.02 7.12
CA TRP A 94 0.19 11.58 7.16
C TRP A 94 0.64 12.09 5.78
N MET A 95 0.46 11.31 4.71
CA MET A 95 0.83 11.75 3.35
C MET A 95 0.02 12.98 2.91
N MET A 96 -1.27 13.04 3.28
CA MET A 96 -2.12 14.20 3.01
C MET A 96 -1.62 15.47 3.71
N GLU A 97 -1.01 15.34 4.87
CA GLU A 97 -0.53 16.50 5.66
C GLU A 97 0.92 16.87 5.33
N ASN A 98 1.75 15.91 4.92
CA ASN A 98 3.20 16.07 4.83
C ASN A 98 3.77 16.02 3.40
N VAL A 99 3.01 15.55 2.41
CA VAL A 99 3.50 15.40 1.04
C VAL A 99 2.73 16.31 0.08
N ASP A 100 3.38 17.39 -0.38
CA ASP A 100 2.71 18.43 -1.17
C ASP A 100 2.15 17.92 -2.49
N VAL A 101 2.85 17.01 -3.18
CA VAL A 101 2.33 16.44 -4.44
C VAL A 101 1.08 15.58 -4.19
N VAL A 102 0.97 14.95 -3.02
CA VAL A 102 -0.23 14.20 -2.60
C VAL A 102 -1.38 15.16 -2.30
N LYS A 103 -1.13 16.26 -1.57
CA LYS A 103 -2.13 17.32 -1.33
C LYS A 103 -2.72 17.84 -2.63
N GLU A 104 -1.87 18.19 -3.58
CA GLU A 104 -2.30 18.74 -4.87
C GLU A 104 -3.04 17.69 -5.71
N ALA A 105 -2.61 16.42 -5.67
CA ALA A 105 -3.33 15.34 -6.34
C ALA A 105 -4.74 15.15 -5.77
N ILE A 106 -4.91 15.20 -4.45
CA ILE A 106 -6.21 15.07 -3.76
C ILE A 106 -7.14 16.22 -4.10
N LYS A 107 -6.66 17.47 -4.07
CA LYS A 107 -7.45 18.65 -4.47
C LYS A 107 -7.99 18.53 -5.89
N LYS A 108 -7.25 17.85 -6.78
CA LYS A 108 -7.63 17.59 -8.17
C LYS A 108 -8.51 16.35 -8.36
N GLY A 109 -8.77 15.58 -7.29
CA GLY A 109 -9.55 14.34 -7.34
C GLY A 109 -8.85 13.18 -8.07
N MET A 110 -7.51 13.18 -8.11
CA MET A 110 -6.72 12.32 -8.99
C MET A 110 -5.91 11.16 -8.35
N PRO A 111 -5.80 10.97 -7.01
CA PRO A 111 -4.97 9.88 -6.51
C PRO A 111 -5.72 8.55 -6.59
N CYS A 112 -5.01 7.50 -6.98
CA CYS A 112 -5.41 6.14 -6.69
C CYS A 112 -4.66 5.62 -5.46
N LEU A 113 -5.34 4.78 -4.69
CA LEU A 113 -4.84 4.14 -3.47
C LEU A 113 -4.83 2.62 -3.67
N GLU A 114 -3.75 1.98 -3.26
CA GLU A 114 -3.56 0.52 -3.27
C GLU A 114 -3.07 0.11 -1.88
N LEU A 115 -3.57 -1.04 -1.42
CA LEU A 115 -3.41 -1.62 -0.10
C LEU A 115 -2.69 -2.97 -0.20
#